data_AF-A0A2D6ZJS2-F1
#
_entry.id   AF-A0A2D6ZJS2-F1
#
_cell.length_a   1.000
_cell.length_b   1.000
_cell.length_c   1.000
_cell.angle_alpha   90.00
_cell.angle_beta   90.00
_cell.angle_gamma   90.00
#
_symmetry.space_group_name_H-M   'P 1'
#
loop_
_entity.id
_entity.type
_entity.pdbx_description
1 polymer ?
#
loop_
_entity_poly.entity_id
_entity_poly.type
_entity_poly.pdbx_seq_one_letter_code
_entity_poly.pdbx_strand_id
1 'polypeptide(L)'
;YWNRAKSSSPIMCLGKAVIYLGNQEFESAKELSKKIISIDPNYILGLYSLALSEFGLGNFDETLKLANEGLKKFNNYYKCMFI
;
A
#
# COMPACT_ATOMS: atom_id res chain seq x y z
N TYR A 1 -6.64 21.33 -18.64
CA TYR A 1 -7.13 20.80 -17.35
C TYR A 1 -6.78 19.30 -17.15
N TRP A 2 -5.54 18.87 -17.39
CA TRP A 2 -5.15 17.43 -17.37
C TRP A 2 -4.01 17.06 -16.38
N ASN A 3 -3.49 18.01 -15.60
CA ASN A 3 -2.28 17.79 -14.77
C ASN A 3 -2.51 17.43 -13.30
N ARG A 4 -3.69 17.67 -12.71
CA ARG A 4 -3.98 17.33 -11.30
C ARG A 4 -4.42 15.88 -11.09
N ALA A 5 -5.02 15.25 -12.10
CA ALA A 5 -5.47 13.85 -12.01
C ALA A 5 -4.31 12.85 -12.04
N LYS A 6 -3.24 13.12 -12.82
CA LYS A 6 -2.05 12.25 -12.88
C LYS A 6 -1.21 12.26 -11.60
N SER A 7 -1.22 13.36 -10.85
CA SER A 7 -0.44 13.52 -9.61
C SER A 7 -1.07 12.82 -8.39
N SER A 8 -2.34 12.42 -8.50
CA SER A 8 -3.10 11.76 -7.42
C SER A 8 -3.48 10.31 -7.77
N SER A 9 -2.90 9.74 -8.84
CA SER A 9 -3.15 8.35 -9.22
C SER A 9 -2.48 7.39 -8.21
N PRO A 10 -3.17 6.32 -7.77
CA PRO A 10 -2.59 5.28 -6.89
C PRO A 10 -1.23 4.77 -7.37
N ILE A 11 -1.05 4.65 -8.70
CA ILE A 11 0.20 4.24 -9.35
C ILE A 11 1.34 5.23 -9.10
N MET A 12 1.06 6.53 -9.17
CA MET A 12 2.09 7.56 -8.92
C MET A 12 2.46 7.62 -7.44
N CYS A 13 1.48 7.51 -6.55
CA CYS A 13 1.71 7.41 -5.11
C CYS A 13 2.52 6.16 -4.76
N LEU A 14 2.25 5.03 -5.42
CA LEU A 14 3.00 3.79 -5.24
C LEU A 14 4.47 3.95 -5.63
N GLY A 15 4.75 4.54 -6.81
CA GLY A 15 6.13 4.77 -7.25
C GLY A 15 6.93 5.59 -6.23
N LYS A 16 6.32 6.62 -5.64
CA LYS A 16 6.94 7.42 -4.59
C LYS A 16 7.12 6.66 -3.27
N ALA A 17 6.12 5.87 -2.86
CA ALA A 17 6.22 5.05 -1.66
C ALA A 17 7.37 4.04 -1.75
N VAL A 18 7.58 3.43 -2.91
CA VAL A 18 8.70 2.51 -3.16
C VAL A 18 10.05 3.23 -3.05
N ILE A 19 10.17 4.45 -3.57
CA ILE A 19 11.40 5.25 -3.42
C ILE A 19 11.69 5.54 -1.94
N TYR A 20 10.67 5.96 -1.18
CA TYR A 20 10.85 6.19 0.26
C TYR A 20 11.23 4.92 1.02
N LEU A 21 10.65 3.77 0.69
CA LEU A 21 11.05 2.48 1.25
C LEU A 21 12.53 2.17 0.97
N GLY A 22 12.99 2.41 -0.27
CA GLY A 22 14.40 2.23 -0.65
C GLY A 22 15.36 3.17 0.08
N ASN A 23 14.90 4.39 0.40
CA ASN A 23 15.66 5.38 1.17
C ASN A 23 15.55 5.19 2.70
N GLN A 24 14.82 4.17 3.18
CA GLN A 24 14.50 3.96 4.60
C GLN A 24 13.68 5.10 5.24
N GLU A 25 12.99 5.90 4.41
CA GLU A 25 12.08 6.96 4.85
C GLU A 25 10.70 6.37 5.18
N PHE A 26 10.66 5.50 6.20
CA PHE A 26 9.50 4.64 6.45
C PHE A 26 8.23 5.41 6.85
N GLU A 27 8.33 6.52 7.58
CA GLU A 27 7.15 7.35 7.89
C GLU A 27 6.54 7.99 6.64
N SER A 28 7.39 8.51 5.74
CA SER A 28 6.94 9.06 4.45
C SER A 28 6.28 7.99 3.57
N ALA A 29 6.85 6.79 3.55
CA ALA A 29 6.28 5.65 2.85
C ALA A 29 4.92 5.22 3.42
N LYS A 30 4.79 5.21 4.75
CA LYS A 30 3.55 4.90 5.49
C LYS A 30 2.44 5.87 5.14
N GLU A 31 2.71 7.18 5.17
CA GLU A 31 1.71 8.21 4.85
C GLU A 31 1.25 8.15 3.39
N LEU A 32 2.16 7.87 2.45
CA LEU A 32 1.77 7.63 1.06
C LEU A 32 0.96 6.36 0.90
N SER A 33 1.33 5.28 1.59
CA SER A 33 0.62 4.00 1.53
C SER A 33 -0.82 4.13 2.04
N LYS A 34 -1.04 4.87 3.13
CA LYS A 34 -2.40 5.22 3.61
C LYS A 34 -3.20 5.98 2.58
N LYS A 35 -2.58 6.92 1.85
CA LYS A 35 -3.25 7.64 0.76
C LYS A 35 -3.66 6.70 -0.38
N ILE A 36 -2.80 5.76 -0.75
CA ILE A 36 -3.11 4.75 -1.78
C ILE A 36 -4.34 3.94 -1.37
N ILE A 37 -4.36 3.44 -0.13
CA ILE A 37 -5.49 2.66 0.43
C ILE A 37 -6.76 3.51 0.52
N SER A 38 -6.66 4.81 0.81
CA SER A 38 -7.85 5.69 0.83
C SER A 38 -8.45 5.93 -0.56
N ILE A 39 -7.64 5.86 -1.61
CA ILE A 39 -8.11 6.00 -2.99
C ILE A 39 -8.72 4.68 -3.47
N ASP A 40 -8.05 3.56 -3.20
CA ASP A 40 -8.54 2.23 -3.51
C ASP A 40 -8.21 1.25 -2.37
N PRO A 41 -9.22 0.92 -1.53
CA PRO A 41 -9.05 -0.01 -0.41
C PRO A 41 -8.71 -1.45 -0.82
N ASN A 42 -8.96 -1.82 -2.08
CA ASN A 42 -8.66 -3.14 -2.64
C ASN A 42 -7.30 -3.18 -3.33
N TYR A 43 -6.57 -2.06 -3.37
CA TYR A 43 -5.26 -1.99 -3.98
C TYR A 43 -4.22 -2.70 -3.09
N ILE A 44 -4.00 -3.98 -3.37
CA ILE A 44 -3.11 -4.88 -2.61
C ILE A 44 -1.71 -4.26 -2.42
N LEU A 45 -1.21 -3.55 -3.44
CA LEU A 45 0.10 -2.89 -3.37
C LEU A 45 0.14 -1.76 -2.34
N GLY A 46 -0.98 -1.08 -2.05
CA GLY A 46 -1.05 -0.09 -0.99
C GLY A 46 -0.92 -0.71 0.41
N LEU A 47 -1.59 -1.85 0.64
CA LEU A 47 -1.46 -2.62 1.87
C LEU A 47 -0.05 -3.20 2.03
N TYR A 48 0.54 -3.68 0.94
CA TYR A 48 1.91 -4.18 0.93
C TYR A 48 2.93 -3.09 1.27
N SER A 49 2.83 -1.92 0.64
CA SER A 49 3.71 -0.78 0.95
C SER A 49 3.53 -0.30 2.40
N LEU A 50 2.31 -0.32 2.94
CA LEU A 50 2.06 0.01 4.35
C LEU A 50 2.73 -1.01 5.29
N ALA A 51 2.59 -2.31 5.00
CA ALA A 51 3.21 -3.37 5.80
C ALA A 51 4.76 -3.25 5.80
N LEU A 52 5.38 -2.99 4.64
CA LEU A 52 6.83 -2.77 4.58
C LEU A 52 7.26 -1.51 5.34
N SER A 53 6.44 -0.46 5.31
CA SER A 53 6.72 0.77 6.05
C SER A 53 6.69 0.52 7.56
N GLU A 54 5.65 -0.17 8.06
CA GLU A 54 5.53 -0.55 9.48
C GLU A 54 6.66 -1.49 9.92
N PHE A 55 7.07 -2.42 9.04
CA PHE A 55 8.20 -3.30 9.29
C PHE A 55 9.51 -2.52 9.47
N GLY A 56 9.76 -1.54 8.60
CA GLY A 56 10.92 -0.65 8.71
C GLY A 56 10.91 0.22 9.97
N LEU A 57 9.72 0.53 10.50
CA LEU A 57 9.54 1.25 11.78
C LEU A 57 9.64 0.34 13.01
N GLY A 58 9.74 -0.99 12.83
CA GLY A 58 9.77 -1.95 13.92
C GLY A 58 8.39 -2.30 14.50
N ASN A 59 7.30 -1.87 13.85
CA ASN A 59 5.93 -2.14 14.28
C ASN A 59 5.48 -3.53 13.76
N PHE A 60 6.08 -4.59 14.30
CA PHE A 60 5.91 -5.96 13.80
C PHE A 60 4.48 -6.50 13.97
N ASP A 61 3.79 -6.14 15.05
CA ASP A 61 2.40 -6.57 15.29
C ASP A 61 1.45 -6.03 14.21
N GLU A 62 1.55 -4.73 13.91
CA GLU A 62 0.74 -4.11 12.86
C GLU A 62 1.13 -4.64 11.47
N THR A 63 2.43 -4.90 11.24
CA THR A 63 2.91 -5.53 10.01
C THR A 63 2.24 -6.88 9.76
N LEU A 64 2.20 -7.75 10.77
CA LEU A 64 1.57 -9.07 10.67
C LEU A 64 0.07 -8.96 10.40
N LYS A 65 -0.61 -8.03 11.08
CA LYS A 65 -2.03 -7.77 10.87
C LYS A 65 -2.33 -7.31 9.43
N LEU A 66 -1.56 -6.37 8.91
CA LEU A 66 -1.68 -5.86 7.54
C LEU A 66 -1.38 -6.93 6.49
N ALA A 67 -0.34 -7.76 6.71
CA ALA A 67 -0.01 -8.87 5.82
C ALA A 67 -1.16 -9.90 5.76
N ASN A 68 -1.75 -10.25 6.91
CA ASN A 68 -2.89 -11.15 6.98
C ASN A 68 -4.14 -10.57 6.29
N GLU A 69 -4.39 -9.27 6.42
CA GLU A 69 -5.47 -8.60 5.68
C GLU A 69 -5.23 -8.64 4.17
N GLY A 70 -4.01 -8.33 3.73
CA GLY A 70 -3.60 -8.39 2.33
C GLY A 70 -3.80 -9.79 1.74
N LEU A 71 -3.40 -10.84 2.46
CA LEU A 71 -3.61 -12.24 2.06
C LEU A 71 -5.09 -12.60 1.95
N LYS A 72 -5.94 -12.18 2.90
CA LYS A 72 -7.38 -12.41 2.83
C LYS A 72 -8.00 -11.73 1.61
N LYS A 73 -7.63 -10.47 1.35
CA LYS A 73 -8.11 -9.73 0.17
C LYS A 73 -7.65 -10.37 -1.13
N PHE A 74 -6.38 -10.76 -1.22
CA PHE A 74 -5.83 -11.49 -2.35
C PHE A 74 -6.63 -12.80 -2.57
N ASN A 75 -6.76 -13.65 -1.55
CA ASN A 75 -7.46 -14.92 -1.65
C ASN A 75 -8.94 -14.76 -2.04
N ASN A 76 -9.62 -13.75 -1.50
CA ASN A 76 -10.99 -13.41 -1.89
C ASN A 76 -11.08 -12.95 -3.35
N TYR A 77 -10.11 -12.16 -3.82
CA TYR A 77 -10.03 -11.71 -5.21
C TYR A 77 -9.96 -12.90 -6.18
N TYR A 78 -9.10 -13.90 -5.92
CA TYR A 78 -9.05 -15.11 -6.75
C TYR A 78 -10.31 -15.95 -6.62
N LYS A 79 -10.87 -16.09 -5.42
CA LYS A 79 -12.11 -16.86 -5.23
C LYS A 79 -13.30 -16.27 -6.00
N CYS A 80 -13.39 -14.94 -6.13
CA CYS A 80 -14.45 -14.29 -6.92
C CYS A 80 -14.26 -14.41 -8.44
N MET A 81 -13.04 -14.67 -8.92
CA MET A 81 -12.73 -14.73 -10.35
C MET A 81 -12.94 -16.13 -10.96
N PHE A 82 -13.06 -17.16 -10.12
CA PHE A 82 -13.23 -18.56 -10.52
C PHE A 82 -14.64 -19.12 -10.22
N ILE A 83 -15.64 -18.26 -10.02
CA ILE A 83 -17.07 -18.61 -9.91
C ILE A 83 -17.80 -17.96 -11.08
#